data_AF-F0ZKJ0-F1
#
_entry.id   AF-F0ZKJ0-F1
#
_cell.length_a   1.000
_cell.length_b   1.000
_cell.length_c   1.000
_cell.angle_alpha   90.00
_cell.angle_beta   90.00
_cell.angle_gamma   90.00
#
_symmetry.space_group_name_H-M   'P 1'
#
loop_
_entity.id
_entity.type
_entity.pdbx_description
1 polymer ?
#
loop_
_entity_poly.entity_id
_entity_poly.type
_entity_poly.pdbx_seq_one_letter_code
_entity_poly.pdbx_strand_id
1 'polypeptide(L)'
;MSLSSTLKKKSEYLESIGFLGITFIRNEKIIFSTISIKENEAIDLSRVVTKPKYSYQIDGNSYDFRHTDRCMVSKISTYRNLDVEYKNGCIFKIKNPTLEESVILLGMYSPLIETDQANEQLKSLFEYLQNKGFF
;
A
#
# COMPACT_ATOMS: atom_id res chain seq x y z
N MET A 1 1.04 15.03 19.23
CA MET A 1 0.29 14.72 17.98
C MET A 1 0.28 13.20 17.80
N SER A 2 -0.87 12.56 17.57
CA SER A 2 -0.99 11.08 17.50
C SER A 2 -0.81 10.54 16.08
N LEU A 3 -0.46 9.25 15.92
CA LEU A 3 -0.31 8.57 14.62
C LEU A 3 -1.58 8.72 13.76
N SER A 4 -2.75 8.44 14.34
CA SER A 4 -4.05 8.56 13.64
C SER A 4 -4.30 9.98 13.12
N SER A 5 -4.04 11.01 13.92
CA SER A 5 -4.19 12.41 13.47
C SER A 5 -3.20 12.80 12.38
N THR A 6 -2.00 12.20 12.38
CA THR A 6 -0.94 12.45 11.39
C THR A 6 -1.28 11.78 10.06
N LEU A 7 -1.69 10.51 10.11
CA LEU A 7 -2.08 9.74 8.93
C LEU A 7 -3.35 10.31 8.29
N LYS A 8 -4.33 10.77 9.08
CA LYS A 8 -5.54 11.39 8.53
C LYS A 8 -5.23 12.66 7.71
N LYS A 9 -4.48 13.60 8.29
CA LYS A 9 -4.06 14.83 7.57
C LYS A 9 -3.23 14.53 6.33
N LYS A 10 -2.40 13.49 6.38
CA LYS A 10 -1.59 13.06 5.23
C LYS A 10 -2.42 12.35 4.17
N SER A 11 -3.45 11.58 4.55
CA SER A 11 -4.41 10.99 3.60
C SER A 11 -5.13 12.10 2.82
N GLU A 12 -5.66 13.10 3.51
CA GLU A 12 -6.37 14.23 2.88
C GLU A 12 -5.49 14.95 1.85
N TYR A 13 -4.20 15.16 2.17
CA TYR A 13 -3.23 15.70 1.21
C TYR A 13 -2.97 14.74 0.04
N LEU A 14 -2.71 13.46 0.31
CA LEU A 14 -2.44 12.48 -0.74
C LEU A 14 -3.63 12.31 -1.69
N GLU A 15 -4.86 12.41 -1.17
CA GLU A 15 -6.09 12.41 -1.95
C GLU A 15 -6.14 13.59 -2.94
N SER A 16 -5.72 14.78 -2.50
CA SER A 16 -5.64 15.96 -3.37
C SER A 16 -4.65 15.84 -4.54
N ILE A 17 -3.70 14.88 -4.45
CA ILE A 17 -2.70 14.61 -5.48
C ILE A 17 -2.85 13.24 -6.15
N GLY A 18 -4.03 12.60 -6.02
CA GLY A 18 -4.39 11.42 -6.80
C GLY A 18 -4.25 10.06 -6.11
N PHE A 19 -3.97 10.01 -4.80
CA PHE A 19 -4.21 8.79 -4.03
C PHE A 19 -5.70 8.60 -3.75
N LEU A 20 -6.13 7.36 -3.67
CA LEU A 20 -7.49 6.96 -3.28
C LEU A 20 -7.56 6.64 -1.78
N GLY A 21 -6.40 6.42 -1.15
CA GLY A 21 -6.23 6.34 0.28
C GLY A 21 -5.04 5.50 0.69
N ILE A 22 -4.85 5.36 1.99
CA ILE A 22 -3.70 4.70 2.60
C ILE A 22 -4.13 3.74 3.71
N THR A 23 -3.35 2.69 3.89
CA THR A 23 -3.51 1.72 4.98
C THR A 23 -2.17 1.49 5.65
N PHE A 24 -2.20 1.50 6.98
CA PHE A 24 -1.08 1.16 7.83
C PHE A 24 -1.36 -0.18 8.50
N ILE A 25 -0.51 -1.16 8.23
CA ILE A 25 -0.59 -2.50 8.79
C ILE A 25 0.65 -2.74 9.63
N ARG A 26 0.48 -3.31 10.82
CA ARG A 26 1.57 -3.75 11.68
C ARG A 26 1.25 -5.11 12.25
N ASN A 27 2.18 -6.05 12.11
CA ASN A 27 2.03 -7.41 12.64
C ASN A 27 0.70 -8.05 12.19
N GLU A 28 0.45 -8.04 10.88
CA GLU A 28 -0.78 -8.54 10.23
C GLU A 28 -2.09 -7.81 10.61
N LYS A 29 -2.03 -6.75 11.43
CA LYS A 29 -3.21 -6.00 11.88
C LYS A 29 -3.27 -4.61 11.25
N ILE A 30 -4.47 -4.21 10.83
CA ILE A 30 -4.73 -2.86 10.34
C ILE A 30 -4.75 -1.91 11.55
N ILE A 31 -3.82 -0.96 11.58
CA ILE A 31 -3.73 0.07 12.62
C ILE A 31 -4.49 1.33 12.20
N PHE A 32 -4.48 1.62 10.90
CA PHE A 32 -5.16 2.76 10.31
C PHE A 32 -5.49 2.45 8.87
N SER A 33 -6.65 2.87 8.40
CA SER A 33 -7.01 2.78 6.99
C SER A 33 -7.98 3.89 6.61
N THR A 34 -7.78 4.50 5.45
CA THR A 34 -8.79 5.33 4.79
C THR A 34 -9.52 4.61 3.66
N ILE A 35 -9.06 3.40 3.32
CA ILE A 35 -9.67 2.50 2.33
C ILE A 35 -10.20 1.24 3.00
N SER A 36 -11.21 0.62 2.40
CA SER A 36 -11.75 -0.64 2.88
C SER A 36 -10.80 -1.79 2.52
N ILE A 37 -10.11 -2.34 3.52
CA ILE A 37 -9.28 -3.55 3.39
C ILE A 37 -9.76 -4.55 4.42
N LYS A 38 -9.94 -5.79 3.99
CA LYS A 38 -10.35 -6.87 4.88
C LYS A 38 -9.15 -7.39 5.67
N GLU A 39 -9.38 -7.90 6.88
CA GLU A 39 -8.31 -8.42 7.73
C GLU A 39 -7.53 -9.55 7.06
N ASN A 40 -8.19 -10.43 6.32
CA ASN A 40 -7.54 -11.50 5.57
C ASN A 40 -6.62 -10.97 4.45
N GLU A 41 -6.98 -9.87 3.79
CA GLU A 41 -6.14 -9.20 2.79
C GLU A 41 -4.91 -8.56 3.44
N ALA A 42 -5.06 -7.97 4.62
CA ALA A 42 -3.94 -7.43 5.40
C ALA A 42 -2.97 -8.53 5.86
N ILE A 43 -3.50 -9.67 6.33
CA ILE A 43 -2.71 -10.86 6.68
C ILE A 43 -1.96 -11.37 5.46
N ASP A 44 -2.65 -11.53 4.31
CA ASP A 44 -2.00 -12.00 3.10
C ASP A 44 -0.92 -11.03 2.61
N LEU A 45 -1.15 -9.72 2.69
CA LEU A 45 -0.16 -8.69 2.35
C LEU A 45 1.04 -8.73 3.31
N SER A 46 0.83 -8.97 4.60
CA SER A 46 1.92 -9.16 5.56
C SER A 46 2.75 -10.42 5.30
N ARG A 47 2.15 -11.48 4.77
CA ARG A 47 2.89 -12.69 4.39
C ARG A 47 3.78 -12.49 3.17
N VAL A 48 3.46 -11.52 2.32
CA VAL A 48 4.33 -11.12 1.20
C VAL A 48 5.71 -10.65 1.68
N VAL A 49 5.81 -10.14 2.92
CA VAL A 49 7.08 -9.73 3.55
C VAL A 49 8.05 -10.89 3.73
N THR A 50 7.56 -12.08 4.11
CA THR A 50 8.38 -13.26 4.38
C THR A 50 8.43 -14.25 3.22
N LYS A 51 7.36 -14.30 2.42
CA LYS A 51 7.24 -15.15 1.24
C LYS A 51 6.62 -14.32 0.11
N PRO A 52 7.45 -13.65 -0.70
CA PRO A 52 6.99 -12.93 -1.87
C PRO A 52 6.12 -13.85 -2.74
N LYS A 53 4.83 -13.55 -2.85
CA LYS A 53 3.93 -14.20 -3.79
C LYS A 53 3.96 -13.40 -5.09
N TYR A 54 3.79 -14.10 -6.22
CA TYR A 54 3.67 -13.44 -7.53
C TYR A 54 2.43 -12.55 -7.63
N SER A 55 1.40 -12.77 -6.82
CA SER A 55 0.22 -11.93 -6.75
C SER A 55 -0.44 -11.91 -5.36
N TYR A 56 -1.25 -10.89 -5.11
CA TYR A 56 -2.08 -10.75 -3.90
C TYR A 56 -3.42 -10.08 -4.26
N GLN A 57 -4.38 -10.10 -3.33
CA GLN A 57 -5.71 -9.52 -3.54
C GLN A 57 -5.97 -8.36 -2.60
N ILE A 58 -6.56 -7.29 -3.14
CA ILE A 58 -7.13 -6.17 -2.38
C ILE A 58 -8.46 -5.81 -3.03
N ASP A 59 -9.52 -5.77 -2.24
CA ASP A 59 -10.88 -5.45 -2.69
C ASP A 59 -11.32 -6.35 -3.87
N GLY A 60 -11.00 -7.64 -3.78
CA GLY A 60 -11.30 -8.63 -4.83
C GLY A 60 -10.53 -8.47 -6.15
N ASN A 61 -9.63 -7.49 -6.26
CA ASN A 61 -8.77 -7.32 -7.43
C ASN A 61 -7.43 -8.02 -7.20
N SER A 62 -6.93 -8.73 -8.24
CA SER A 62 -5.61 -9.36 -8.22
C SER A 62 -4.54 -8.38 -8.67
N TYR A 63 -3.45 -8.33 -7.92
CA TYR A 63 -2.33 -7.43 -8.10
C TYR A 63 -1.05 -8.25 -8.28
N ASP A 64 -0.35 -8.05 -9.39
CA ASP A 64 0.92 -8.73 -9.63
C ASP A 64 2.08 -8.07 -8.89
N PHE A 65 2.99 -8.90 -8.39
CA PHE A 65 4.20 -8.49 -7.71
C PHE A 65 5.29 -8.20 -8.75
N ARG A 66 5.71 -6.94 -8.88
CA ARG A 66 6.94 -6.58 -9.61
C ARG A 66 8.01 -6.16 -8.60
N HIS A 67 9.08 -6.95 -8.51
CA HIS A 67 10.16 -6.67 -7.57
C HIS A 67 11.03 -5.53 -8.12
N THR A 68 11.04 -4.40 -7.41
CA THR A 68 12.07 -3.36 -7.55
C THR A 68 12.53 -2.95 -6.15
N ASP A 69 13.82 -2.72 -5.97
CA ASP A 69 14.52 -2.57 -4.68
C ASP A 69 13.82 -1.67 -3.64
N ARG A 70 12.89 -2.23 -2.86
CA ARG A 70 12.09 -1.55 -1.80
C ARG A 70 10.94 -0.67 -2.31
N CYS A 71 10.49 -0.88 -3.53
CA CYS A 71 9.16 -0.46 -3.97
C CYS A 71 8.44 -1.63 -4.60
N MET A 72 7.25 -1.90 -4.07
CA MET A 72 6.34 -2.86 -4.63
C MET A 72 5.28 -2.13 -5.41
N VAL A 73 5.37 -2.24 -6.74
CA VAL A 73 4.38 -1.72 -7.67
C VAL A 73 3.49 -2.87 -8.09
N SER A 74 2.19 -2.72 -7.93
CA SER A 74 1.24 -3.64 -8.52
C SER A 74 0.33 -2.96 -9.52
N LYS A 75 0.37 -3.49 -10.74
CA LYS A 75 -0.64 -3.27 -11.77
C LYS A 75 -1.63 -4.43 -11.67
N ILE A 76 -2.93 -4.13 -11.77
CA ILE A 76 -3.98 -5.16 -11.74
C ILE A 76 -3.77 -6.14 -12.89
N SER A 77 -3.80 -7.44 -12.59
CA SER A 77 -3.80 -8.50 -13.60
C SER A 77 -5.13 -8.45 -14.34
N THR A 78 -5.16 -7.85 -15.53
CA THR A 78 -6.31 -7.96 -16.41
C THR A 78 -6.46 -9.42 -16.85
N TYR A 79 -7.52 -10.10 -16.40
CA TYR A 79 -7.99 -11.31 -17.04
C TYR A 79 -8.21 -11.02 -18.53
N ARG A 80 -7.71 -11.90 -19.42
CA ARG A 80 -7.65 -11.77 -20.89
C ARG A 80 -9.01 -11.56 -21.61
N ASN A 81 -10.13 -11.36 -20.91
CA ASN A 81 -11.49 -11.39 -21.47
C ASN A 81 -12.42 -10.22 -21.08
N LEU A 82 -11.91 -9.09 -20.59
CA LEU A 82 -12.74 -7.90 -20.32
C LEU A 82 -12.01 -6.65 -20.82
N ASP A 83 -12.51 -6.05 -21.91
CA ASP A 83 -12.14 -4.73 -22.44
C ASP A 83 -12.52 -3.62 -21.43
N VAL A 84 -11.83 -3.55 -20.30
CA VAL A 84 -12.02 -2.49 -19.30
C VAL A 84 -10.66 -1.99 -18.84
N GLU A 85 -10.30 -0.81 -19.36
CA GLU A 85 -9.03 -0.15 -19.10
C GLU A 85 -9.09 0.75 -17.86
N TYR A 86 -8.04 0.63 -17.03
CA TYR A 86 -7.69 1.40 -15.83
C TYR A 86 -8.55 1.22 -14.57
N LYS A 87 -8.25 0.13 -13.85
CA LYS A 87 -8.54 -0.06 -12.43
C LYS A 87 -7.31 0.37 -11.60
N ASN A 88 -7.55 1.02 -10.47
CA ASN A 88 -6.58 1.62 -9.54
C ASN A 88 -5.27 0.83 -9.33
N GLY A 89 -4.16 1.54 -9.14
CA GLY A 89 -2.89 0.92 -8.75
C GLY A 89 -2.72 0.88 -7.23
N CYS A 90 -1.81 0.04 -6.74
CA CYS A 90 -1.37 0.11 -5.36
C CYS A 90 0.14 -0.07 -5.21
N ILE A 91 0.68 0.59 -4.17
CA ILE A 91 2.10 0.54 -3.81
C ILE A 91 2.18 0.31 -2.31
N PHE A 92 3.17 -0.46 -1.88
CA PHE A 92 3.45 -0.58 -0.46
C PHE A 92 4.94 -0.53 -0.12
N LYS A 93 5.18 -0.11 1.13
CA LYS A 93 6.50 0.06 1.73
C LYS A 93 6.56 -0.79 3.00
N ILE A 94 7.59 -1.62 3.09
CA ILE A 94 7.78 -2.56 4.18
C ILE A 94 8.95 -2.11 5.05
N LYS A 95 8.74 -2.04 6.37
CA LYS A 95 9.80 -2.05 7.37
C LYS A 95 9.82 -3.43 8.03
N ASN A 96 11.02 -3.95 8.27
CA ASN A 96 11.33 -5.23 8.91
C ASN A 96 10.81 -6.46 8.13
N PRO A 97 11.71 -7.37 7.72
CA PRO A 97 11.33 -8.56 6.95
C PRO A 97 10.74 -9.69 7.82
N THR A 98 10.65 -9.52 9.14
CA THR A 98 10.05 -10.48 10.07
C THR A 98 8.57 -10.17 10.28
N LEU A 99 7.71 -11.19 10.26
CA LEU A 99 6.26 -11.02 10.45
C LEU A 99 5.91 -10.32 11.77
N GLU A 100 6.59 -10.70 12.86
CA GLU A 100 6.36 -10.19 14.22
C GLU A 100 6.67 -8.69 14.40
N GLU A 101 7.46 -8.12 13.49
CA GLU A 101 7.85 -6.70 13.52
C GLU A 101 7.51 -5.99 12.20
N SER A 102 6.78 -6.66 11.32
CA SER A 102 6.49 -6.16 9.98
C SER A 102 5.62 -4.93 10.07
N VAL A 103 6.03 -3.89 9.35
CA VAL A 103 5.22 -2.70 9.17
C VAL A 103 5.04 -2.42 7.70
N ILE A 104 3.80 -2.24 7.27
CA ILE A 104 3.44 -2.02 5.89
C ILE A 104 2.65 -0.72 5.80
N LEU A 105 3.14 0.19 4.99
CA LEU A 105 2.36 1.32 4.51
C LEU A 105 1.94 1.02 3.08
N LEU A 106 0.64 0.81 2.88
CA LEU A 106 0.01 0.64 1.58
C LEU A 106 -0.65 1.95 1.16
N GLY A 107 -0.55 2.29 -0.12
CA GLY A 107 -1.32 3.36 -0.74
C GLY A 107 -1.96 2.89 -2.03
N MET A 108 -3.25 3.17 -2.19
CA MET A 108 -3.97 2.99 -3.46
C MET A 108 -3.98 4.30 -4.21
N TYR A 109 -3.74 4.26 -5.52
CA TYR A 109 -3.68 5.44 -6.37
C TYR A 109 -4.55 5.33 -7.61
N SER A 110 -5.03 6.49 -8.03
CA SER A 110 -5.80 6.68 -9.24
C SER A 110 -4.93 6.41 -10.48
N PRO A 111 -5.48 5.90 -11.59
CA PRO A 111 -4.76 5.80 -12.86
C PRO A 111 -4.30 7.15 -13.41
N LEU A 112 -4.79 8.26 -12.85
CA LEU A 112 -4.38 9.62 -13.20
C LEU A 112 -2.98 10.00 -12.72
N ILE A 113 -2.37 9.20 -11.85
CA ILE A 113 -1.00 9.44 -11.40
C ILE A 113 -0.06 8.35 -11.90
N GLU A 114 1.13 8.79 -12.32
CA GLU A 114 2.17 7.86 -12.73
C GLU A 114 2.65 7.03 -11.53
N THR A 115 2.90 5.76 -11.78
CA THR A 115 3.37 4.81 -10.77
C THR A 115 4.60 5.31 -10.01
N ASP A 116 5.57 5.90 -10.73
CA ASP A 116 6.81 6.37 -10.13
C ASP A 116 6.55 7.58 -9.22
N GLN A 117 5.67 8.49 -9.63
CA GLN A 117 5.22 9.59 -8.79
C GLN A 117 4.50 9.07 -7.54
N ALA A 118 3.58 8.12 -7.68
CA ALA A 118 2.89 7.48 -6.55
C ALA A 118 3.90 6.83 -5.58
N ASN A 119 4.91 6.14 -6.12
CA ASN A 119 5.97 5.50 -5.35
C ASN A 119 6.76 6.53 -4.54
N GLU A 120 7.20 7.63 -5.17
CA GLU A 120 7.94 8.69 -4.51
C GLU A 120 7.13 9.33 -3.38
N GLN A 121 5.86 9.65 -3.61
CA GLN A 121 4.99 10.24 -2.58
C GLN A 121 4.79 9.31 -1.39
N LEU A 122 4.54 8.02 -1.64
CA LEU A 122 4.37 7.03 -0.58
C LEU A 122 5.69 6.77 0.17
N LYS A 123 6.83 6.79 -0.54
CA LYS A 123 8.17 6.69 0.06
C LYS A 123 8.44 7.86 1.00
N SER A 124 8.15 9.10 0.59
CA SER A 124 8.31 10.28 1.44
C SER A 124 7.43 10.22 2.68
N LEU A 125 6.19 9.73 2.58
CA LEU A 125 5.34 9.50 3.75
C LEU A 125 5.94 8.45 4.69
N PHE A 126 6.43 7.34 4.13
CA PHE A 126 7.05 6.29 4.91
C PHE A 126 8.29 6.79 5.67
N GLU A 127 9.21 7.47 5.00
CA GLU A 127 10.40 8.06 5.62
C GLU A 127 10.03 9.10 6.69
N TYR A 128 9.00 9.92 6.43
CA TYR A 128 8.49 10.87 7.41
C TYR A 128 7.97 10.17 8.68
N LEU A 129 7.17 9.10 8.53
CA LEU A 129 6.66 8.33 9.66
C LEU A 129 7.78 7.63 10.44
N GLN A 130 8.81 7.14 9.74
CA GLN A 130 10.02 6.59 10.33
C GLN A 130 10.74 7.63 11.19
N ASN A 131 10.98 8.82 10.64
CA ASN A 131 11.66 9.91 11.34
C ASN A 131 10.87 10.45 12.53
N LYS A 132 9.55 10.25 12.56
CA LYS A 132 8.69 10.58 13.70
C LYS A 132 8.61 9.47 14.76
N GLY A 133 9.29 8.35 14.57
CA GLY A 133 9.31 7.23 15.52
C GLY A 133 8.00 6.43 15.54
N PHE A 134 7.17 6.54 14.48
CA PHE A 134 5.97 5.72 14.35
C PHE A 134 6.28 4.29 13.89
N PHE A 135 7.50 4.06 13.41
CA PHE A 135 8.02 2.78 12.97
C PHE A 135 9.28 2.39 13.73
#